data_AF-A0AAU5PK49-F1
#
_entry.id   AF-A0AAU5PK49-F1
#
_cell.length_a   1.000
_cell.length_b   1.000
_cell.length_c   1.000
_cell.angle_alpha   90.00
_cell.angle_beta   90.00
_cell.angle_gamma   90.00
#
_symmetry.space_group_name_H-M   'P 1'
#
loop_
_entity.id
_entity.type
_entity.pdbx_description
1 polymer ?
#
loop_
_entity_poly.entity_id
_entity_poly.type
_entity_poly.pdbx_seq_one_letter_code
_entity_poly.pdbx_strand_id
1 'polypeptide(L)'
;MQASASPLVRIPPVARELTGSWFRRMAAPYGLPAQDFLRGVLSGTHRVQVTGTPGSGLELFLNTPARTALAHSTGLPLPRLTRLLPALAAPHERLADDENPRAAWYMPGEAWVGTCPACTGRAWRPGQPVLVYPGTAGHVCRRHRRWLLAHPERPASIPLETLPEVLTAHRHHSALARARPDAADVVALAAAVVWSWQVQGWRSETVWQNRVRRLAAVTGSMPTAVAPHALVSYPETIAVARLLGAPRWQQRLREAAAAQGAGAAMELLLGEISRRADRPWLADWLNAYTRTRPRTAAQTDPLDRWLHRLTAADRLESNGLWTVHRTAVRPTEYSDRIGFLTDRRPRSICEEAGAAFLTGGWEPVPSPRPGPAPCP
;
A
#
# COMPACT_ATOMS: atom_id res chain seq x y z
N MET A 1 23.82 -36.25 -27.05
CA MET A 1 22.66 -35.49 -27.57
C MET A 1 22.42 -34.29 -26.67
N GLN A 2 22.85 -33.10 -27.09
CA GLN A 2 22.47 -31.85 -26.42
C GLN A 2 21.02 -31.54 -26.80
N ALA A 3 20.12 -31.58 -25.81
CA ALA A 3 18.77 -31.09 -26.00
C ALA A 3 18.85 -29.60 -26.32
N SER A 4 18.52 -29.22 -27.56
CA SER A 4 18.32 -27.82 -27.92
C SER A 4 17.15 -27.31 -27.08
N ALA A 5 17.45 -26.50 -26.07
CA ALA A 5 16.45 -25.80 -25.30
C ALA A 5 15.64 -24.94 -26.27
N SER A 6 14.35 -25.25 -26.42
CA SER A 6 13.43 -24.40 -27.18
C SER A 6 13.53 -22.98 -26.61
N PRO A 7 13.75 -21.95 -27.44
CA PRO A 7 13.95 -20.61 -26.94
C PRO A 7 12.70 -20.20 -26.17
N LEU A 8 12.88 -19.84 -24.90
CA LEU A 8 11.75 -19.46 -24.08
C LEU A 8 10.99 -18.31 -24.78
N VAL A 9 9.67 -18.41 -24.91
CA VAL A 9 8.77 -17.32 -25.27
C VAL A 9 9.15 -16.11 -24.40
N ARG A 10 9.75 -15.11 -25.05
CA ARG A 10 10.30 -13.95 -24.37
C ARG A 10 9.18 -12.98 -23.99
N ILE A 11 8.64 -13.16 -22.80
CA ILE A 11 7.72 -12.21 -22.19
C ILE A 11 8.56 -11.20 -21.40
N PRO A 12 8.69 -9.94 -21.85
CA PRO A 12 9.47 -8.96 -21.11
C PRO A 12 8.77 -8.55 -19.81
N PRO A 13 9.52 -8.31 -18.72
CA PRO A 13 8.97 -7.75 -17.51
C PRO A 13 8.57 -6.27 -17.73
N VAL A 14 7.54 -5.84 -17.02
CA VAL A 14 7.10 -4.44 -16.97
C VAL A 14 7.86 -3.72 -15.85
N ALA A 15 8.10 -2.41 -15.99
CA ALA A 15 8.74 -1.64 -14.95
C ALA A 15 7.95 -1.71 -13.63
N ARG A 16 8.66 -2.01 -12.55
CA ARG A 16 8.13 -2.20 -11.18
C ARG A 16 7.19 -3.41 -11.04
N GLU A 17 7.22 -4.35 -11.97
CA GLU A 17 6.42 -5.58 -11.86
C GLU A 17 6.90 -6.45 -10.69
N LEU A 18 5.95 -7.11 -10.04
CA LEU A 18 6.26 -8.17 -9.07
C LEU A 18 6.96 -9.30 -9.81
N THR A 19 8.12 -9.74 -9.31
CA THR A 19 8.84 -10.89 -9.89
C THR A 19 7.92 -12.10 -10.04
N GLY A 20 7.06 -12.36 -9.05
CA GLY A 20 6.07 -13.43 -9.09
C GLY A 20 5.00 -13.26 -10.17
N SER A 21 4.56 -12.03 -10.42
CA SER A 21 3.64 -11.69 -11.54
C SER A 21 4.28 -12.03 -12.88
N TRP A 22 5.49 -11.54 -13.10
CA TRP A 22 6.23 -11.78 -14.33
C TRP A 22 6.52 -13.28 -14.53
N PHE A 23 6.92 -13.98 -13.47
CA PHE A 23 7.25 -15.40 -13.53
C PHE A 23 6.05 -16.27 -13.91
N ARG A 24 4.86 -16.00 -13.34
CA ARG A 24 3.62 -16.70 -13.72
C ARG A 24 3.26 -16.48 -15.19
N ARG A 25 3.47 -15.26 -15.71
CA ARG A 25 3.26 -14.97 -17.13
C ARG A 25 4.25 -15.73 -18.00
N MET A 26 5.52 -15.83 -17.58
CA MET A 26 6.52 -16.63 -18.30
C MET A 26 6.17 -18.12 -18.33
N ALA A 27 5.60 -18.67 -17.26
CA ALA A 27 5.21 -20.08 -17.20
C ALA A 27 4.00 -20.40 -18.10
N ALA A 28 3.08 -19.44 -18.28
CA ALA A 28 1.78 -19.67 -18.91
C ALA A 28 1.82 -20.20 -20.36
N PRO A 29 2.70 -19.72 -21.26
CA PRO A 29 2.83 -20.27 -22.61
C PRO A 29 3.22 -21.76 -22.65
N TYR A 30 3.85 -22.29 -21.60
CA TYR A 30 4.25 -23.70 -21.52
C TYR A 30 3.20 -24.61 -20.89
N GLY A 31 2.09 -24.06 -20.41
CA GLY A 31 1.10 -24.82 -19.64
C GLY A 31 1.64 -25.37 -18.31
N LEU A 32 2.75 -24.83 -17.80
CA LEU A 32 3.39 -25.29 -16.57
C LEU A 32 2.90 -24.48 -15.35
N PRO A 33 2.69 -25.14 -14.19
CA PRO A 33 2.57 -24.44 -12.92
C PRO A 33 3.82 -23.59 -12.65
N ALA A 34 3.64 -22.40 -12.05
CA ALA A 34 4.75 -21.49 -11.78
C ALA A 34 5.82 -22.12 -10.87
N GLN A 35 5.42 -23.04 -9.98
CA GLN A 35 6.35 -23.76 -9.11
C GLN A 35 7.29 -24.68 -9.91
N ASP A 36 6.76 -25.38 -10.91
CA ASP A 36 7.52 -26.36 -11.69
C ASP A 36 8.39 -25.65 -12.72
N PHE A 37 7.87 -24.57 -13.33
CA PHE A 37 8.67 -23.69 -14.17
C PHE A 37 9.85 -23.10 -13.38
N LEU A 38 9.65 -22.71 -12.11
CA LEU A 38 10.71 -22.21 -11.22
C LEU A 38 11.76 -23.26 -10.95
N ARG A 39 11.34 -24.48 -10.60
CA ARG A 39 12.29 -25.58 -10.38
C ARG A 39 13.09 -25.88 -11.65
N GLY A 40 12.46 -25.88 -12.83
CA GLY A 40 13.14 -26.05 -14.10
C GLY A 40 14.18 -24.95 -14.38
N VAL A 41 13.83 -23.69 -14.14
CA VAL A 41 14.74 -22.53 -14.29
C VAL A 41 15.94 -22.61 -13.32
N LEU A 42 15.71 -23.07 -12.10
CA LEU A 42 16.74 -23.17 -11.06
C LEU A 42 17.50 -24.50 -11.08
N SER A 43 17.11 -25.46 -11.93
CA SER A 43 17.72 -26.78 -11.98
C SER A 43 19.18 -26.69 -12.40
N GLY A 44 20.04 -27.36 -11.64
CA GLY A 44 21.49 -27.40 -11.86
C GLY A 44 22.12 -28.52 -11.03
N THR A 45 23.44 -28.47 -10.84
CA THR A 45 24.18 -29.44 -10.02
C THR A 45 23.83 -29.40 -8.53
N HIS A 46 23.23 -28.30 -8.06
CA HIS A 46 22.91 -28.05 -6.65
C HIS A 46 21.43 -28.32 -6.35
N ARG A 47 21.14 -28.68 -5.09
CA ARG A 47 19.78 -28.90 -4.62
C ARG A 47 19.02 -27.58 -4.55
N VAL A 48 17.96 -27.45 -5.35
CA VAL A 48 17.04 -26.29 -5.30
C VAL A 48 16.14 -26.38 -4.08
N GLN A 49 16.04 -25.29 -3.31
CA GLN A 49 15.08 -25.18 -2.20
C GLN A 49 14.06 -24.10 -2.49
N VAL A 50 12.78 -24.47 -2.49
CA VAL A 50 11.66 -23.53 -2.70
C VAL A 50 10.69 -23.62 -1.53
N THR A 51 10.45 -22.49 -0.86
CA THR A 51 9.51 -22.37 0.26
C THR A 51 8.23 -21.63 -0.17
N GLY A 52 7.09 -22.06 0.35
CA GLY A 52 5.79 -21.50 -0.03
C GLY A 52 5.28 -22.04 -1.37
N THR A 53 4.04 -21.70 -1.68
CA THR A 53 3.35 -22.11 -2.92
C THR A 53 3.02 -20.86 -3.74
N PRO A 54 3.21 -20.86 -5.07
CA PRO A 54 2.84 -19.72 -5.89
C PRO A 54 1.35 -19.41 -5.74
N GLY A 55 1.04 -18.13 -5.55
CA GLY A 55 -0.32 -17.62 -5.44
C GLY A 55 -0.42 -16.28 -6.13
N SER A 56 -1.61 -15.96 -6.64
CA SER A 56 -1.88 -14.66 -7.24
C SER A 56 -1.71 -13.58 -6.16
N GLY A 57 -0.90 -12.54 -6.44
CA GLY A 57 -0.55 -11.51 -5.45
C GLY A 57 0.66 -11.83 -4.56
N LEU A 58 1.18 -13.07 -4.59
CA LEU A 58 2.45 -13.40 -3.94
C LEU A 58 3.64 -12.96 -4.79
N GLU A 59 4.66 -12.47 -4.09
CA GLU A 59 5.95 -12.13 -4.64
C GLU A 59 6.92 -13.32 -4.60
N LEU A 60 7.78 -13.38 -5.60
CA LEU A 60 8.87 -14.35 -5.71
C LEU A 60 10.18 -13.70 -5.27
N PHE A 61 10.72 -14.18 -4.16
CA PHE A 61 12.03 -13.78 -3.66
C PHE A 61 13.08 -14.83 -4.02
N LEU A 62 14.27 -14.38 -4.40
CA LEU A 62 15.37 -15.21 -4.85
C LEU A 62 16.66 -14.80 -4.13
N ASN A 63 17.47 -15.78 -3.73
CA ASN A 63 18.84 -15.52 -3.27
C ASN A 63 19.78 -15.27 -4.46
N THR A 64 21.05 -14.95 -4.19
CA THR A 64 22.03 -14.58 -5.21
C THR A 64 22.21 -15.64 -6.30
N PRO A 65 22.47 -16.93 -6.00
CA PRO A 65 22.54 -17.97 -7.04
C PRO A 65 21.28 -18.10 -7.88
N ALA A 66 20.09 -18.02 -7.26
CA ALA A 66 18.83 -18.15 -7.98
C ALA A 66 18.55 -16.96 -8.91
N ARG A 67 18.98 -15.74 -8.53
CA ARG A 67 18.93 -14.55 -9.40
C ARG A 67 19.82 -14.71 -10.64
N THR A 68 21.02 -15.26 -10.46
CA THR A 68 21.95 -15.54 -11.56
C THR A 68 21.39 -16.59 -12.52
N ALA A 69 20.81 -17.68 -11.99
CA ALA A 69 20.15 -18.71 -12.81
C ALA A 69 18.97 -18.15 -13.61
N LEU A 70 18.16 -17.28 -12.99
CA LEU A 70 17.07 -16.58 -13.68
C LEU A 70 17.57 -15.66 -14.79
N ALA A 71 18.63 -14.89 -14.55
CA ALA A 71 19.23 -14.02 -15.56
C ALA A 71 19.78 -14.83 -16.74
N HIS A 72 20.46 -15.94 -16.46
CA HIS A 72 21.00 -16.85 -17.47
C HIS A 72 19.89 -17.48 -18.33
N SER A 73 18.88 -18.08 -17.69
CA SER A 73 17.77 -18.74 -18.40
C SER A 73 16.96 -17.78 -19.29
N THR A 74 16.79 -16.53 -18.87
CA THR A 74 16.04 -15.52 -19.63
C THR A 74 16.89 -14.79 -20.68
N GLY A 75 18.22 -14.94 -20.63
CA GLY A 75 19.15 -14.19 -21.47
C GLY A 75 19.13 -12.67 -21.21
N LEU A 76 18.59 -12.24 -20.07
CA LEU A 76 18.52 -10.83 -19.68
C LEU A 76 19.55 -10.55 -18.58
N PRO A 77 20.44 -9.54 -18.76
CA PRO A 77 21.40 -9.18 -17.73
C PRO A 77 20.72 -8.86 -16.40
N LEU A 78 21.27 -9.37 -15.30
CA LEU A 78 20.72 -9.13 -13.96
C LEU A 78 20.49 -7.63 -13.65
N PRO A 79 21.39 -6.68 -14.00
CA PRO A 79 21.14 -5.25 -13.81
C PRO A 79 19.91 -4.71 -14.55
N ARG A 80 19.56 -5.31 -15.70
CA ARG A 80 18.34 -4.95 -16.44
C ARG A 80 17.11 -5.50 -15.74
N LEU A 81 17.18 -6.71 -15.21
CA LEU A 81 16.10 -7.34 -14.45
C LEU A 81 15.83 -6.59 -13.14
N THR A 82 16.85 -6.26 -12.36
CA THR A 82 16.69 -5.54 -11.08
C THR A 82 16.07 -4.15 -11.24
N ARG A 83 16.33 -3.46 -12.37
CA ARG A 83 15.69 -2.18 -12.69
C ARG A 83 14.18 -2.31 -12.96
N LEU A 84 13.74 -3.47 -13.46
CA LEU A 84 12.34 -3.72 -13.81
C LEU A 84 11.58 -4.45 -12.69
N LEU A 85 12.28 -5.26 -11.89
CA LEU A 85 11.73 -6.17 -10.88
C LEU A 85 12.35 -5.83 -9.51
N PRO A 86 11.70 -4.97 -8.71
CA PRO A 86 12.29 -4.43 -7.47
C PRO A 86 12.72 -5.49 -6.46
N ALA A 87 11.98 -6.61 -6.36
CA ALA A 87 12.29 -7.70 -5.44
C ALA A 87 13.60 -8.44 -5.77
N LEU A 88 14.20 -8.21 -6.94
CA LEU A 88 15.51 -8.78 -7.30
C LEU A 88 16.69 -7.90 -6.83
N ALA A 89 16.45 -6.66 -6.40
CA ALA A 89 17.51 -5.71 -6.07
C ALA A 89 18.36 -6.16 -4.86
N ALA A 90 17.75 -6.82 -3.87
CA ALA A 90 18.42 -7.32 -2.68
C ALA A 90 17.91 -8.73 -2.31
N PRO A 91 18.74 -9.58 -1.69
CA PRO A 91 18.26 -10.82 -1.08
C PRO A 91 17.19 -10.53 -0.03
N HIS A 92 16.18 -11.39 0.04
CA HIS A 92 15.15 -11.30 1.08
C HIS A 92 15.68 -11.85 2.40
N GLU A 93 15.41 -11.18 3.53
CA GLU A 93 15.92 -11.53 4.87
C GLU A 93 15.68 -12.99 5.31
N ARG A 94 14.62 -13.61 4.77
CA ARG A 94 14.22 -15.01 5.05
C ARG A 94 14.92 -16.05 4.19
N LEU A 95 15.75 -15.63 3.24
CA LEU A 95 16.51 -16.51 2.36
C LEU A 95 17.99 -16.44 2.74
N ALA A 96 18.57 -17.58 3.10
CA ALA A 96 20.01 -17.69 3.25
C ALA A 96 20.68 -17.42 1.89
N ASP A 97 21.73 -16.61 1.91
CA ASP A 97 22.55 -16.34 0.73
C ASP A 97 23.78 -17.24 0.73
N ASP A 98 23.55 -18.54 0.50
CA ASP A 98 24.58 -19.56 0.34
C ASP A 98 24.71 -19.98 -1.14
N GLU A 99 25.54 -20.98 -1.42
CA GLU A 99 25.79 -21.46 -2.79
C GLU A 99 24.59 -22.15 -3.44
N ASN A 100 23.60 -22.58 -2.65
CA ASN A 100 22.44 -23.31 -3.18
C ASN A 100 21.37 -22.33 -3.71
N PRO A 101 20.80 -22.57 -4.90
CA PRO A 101 19.66 -21.79 -5.38
C PRO A 101 18.45 -21.92 -4.44
N ARG A 102 18.01 -20.78 -3.90
CA ARG A 102 16.85 -20.69 -3.00
C ARG A 102 15.83 -19.70 -3.52
N ALA A 103 14.57 -20.07 -3.38
CA ALA A 103 13.44 -19.23 -3.72
C ALA A 103 12.34 -19.31 -2.66
N ALA A 104 11.56 -18.23 -2.53
CA ALA A 104 10.37 -18.25 -1.68
C ALA A 104 9.23 -17.44 -2.27
N TRP A 105 8.01 -17.97 -2.09
CA TRP A 105 6.77 -17.28 -2.36
C TRP A 105 6.21 -16.71 -1.08
N TYR A 106 6.27 -15.39 -0.93
CA TYR A 106 5.76 -14.70 0.26
C TYR A 106 4.89 -13.51 -0.13
N MET A 107 4.13 -13.02 0.86
CA MET A 107 3.47 -11.74 0.74
C MET A 107 4.52 -10.65 0.50
N PRO A 108 4.33 -9.78 -0.51
CA PRO A 108 5.22 -8.63 -0.68
C PRO A 108 5.14 -7.74 0.56
N GLY A 109 6.30 -7.22 0.98
CA GLY A 109 6.38 -6.23 2.06
C GLY A 109 5.86 -4.85 1.66
N GLU A 110 5.70 -4.58 0.36
CA GLU A 110 5.18 -3.33 -0.17
C GLU A 110 3.81 -3.52 -0.84
N ALA A 111 3.00 -2.45 -0.85
CA ALA A 111 1.74 -2.42 -1.58
C ALA A 111 1.96 -2.66 -3.08
N TRP A 112 1.00 -3.31 -3.73
CA TRP A 112 1.00 -3.59 -5.17
C TRP A 112 -0.37 -3.32 -5.76
N VAL A 113 -0.46 -3.09 -7.07
CA VAL A 113 -1.71 -2.92 -7.81
C VAL A 113 -1.68 -3.63 -9.15
N GLY A 114 -2.85 -3.96 -9.69
CA GLY A 114 -2.99 -4.32 -11.09
C GLY A 114 -2.71 -3.12 -12.00
N THR A 115 -1.95 -3.31 -13.08
CA THR A 115 -1.75 -2.22 -14.07
C THR A 115 -3.04 -1.86 -14.78
N CYS A 116 -3.10 -0.65 -15.34
CA CYS A 116 -4.25 -0.22 -16.13
C CYS A 116 -4.39 -1.10 -17.39
N PRO A 117 -5.53 -1.79 -17.58
CA PRO A 117 -5.72 -2.68 -18.74
C PRO A 117 -5.53 -1.97 -20.08
N ALA A 118 -5.94 -0.71 -20.18
CA ALA A 118 -5.80 0.10 -21.39
C ALA A 118 -4.36 0.55 -21.65
N CYS A 119 -3.55 0.78 -20.61
CA CYS A 119 -2.13 1.14 -20.80
C CYS A 119 -1.31 -0.03 -21.31
N THR A 120 -1.71 -1.23 -20.95
CA THR A 120 -0.88 -2.40 -21.16
C THR A 120 -1.42 -3.25 -22.33
N GLY A 121 -2.57 -2.89 -22.92
CA GLY A 121 -3.26 -3.61 -24.00
C GLY A 121 -2.38 -4.07 -25.16
N ARG A 122 -2.51 -5.36 -25.50
CA ARG A 122 -1.73 -6.29 -26.38
C ARG A 122 -0.73 -7.20 -25.67
N ALA A 123 -0.22 -6.86 -24.48
CA ALA A 123 0.71 -7.73 -23.75
C ALA A 123 0.05 -8.81 -22.86
N TRP A 124 -1.30 -8.87 -22.79
CA TRP A 124 -2.04 -9.67 -21.80
C TRP A 124 -2.89 -10.76 -22.40
N ARG A 125 -2.85 -11.94 -21.77
CA ARG A 125 -3.90 -12.94 -21.87
C ARG A 125 -5.00 -12.62 -20.84
N PRO A 126 -6.29 -12.82 -21.18
CA PRO A 126 -7.37 -12.80 -20.20
C PRO A 126 -7.02 -13.68 -18.98
N GLY A 127 -7.22 -13.18 -17.76
CA GLY A 127 -6.96 -13.91 -16.51
C GLY A 127 -5.54 -13.81 -15.94
N GLN A 128 -4.62 -13.04 -16.55
CA GLN A 128 -3.27 -12.82 -16.01
C GLN A 128 -2.91 -11.33 -15.93
N PRO A 129 -3.30 -10.62 -14.85
CA PRO A 129 -2.95 -9.21 -14.68
C PRO A 129 -1.46 -9.01 -14.39
N VAL A 130 -0.88 -7.88 -14.84
CA VAL A 130 0.40 -7.40 -14.28
C VAL A 130 0.14 -6.83 -12.92
N LEU A 131 0.88 -7.33 -11.94
CA LEU A 131 0.93 -6.73 -10.62
C LEU A 131 2.22 -5.92 -10.54
N VAL A 132 2.11 -4.64 -10.17
CA VAL A 132 3.24 -3.72 -10.03
C VAL A 132 3.27 -3.11 -8.65
N TYR A 133 4.46 -2.75 -8.17
CA TYR A 133 4.64 -1.82 -7.07
C TYR A 133 4.29 -0.41 -7.57
N PRO A 134 3.18 0.22 -7.13
CA PRO A 134 2.76 1.53 -7.62
C PRO A 134 3.72 2.66 -7.20
N GLY A 135 4.51 2.43 -6.13
CA GLY A 135 5.21 3.51 -5.44
C GLY A 135 4.23 4.49 -4.78
N THR A 136 4.74 5.59 -4.23
CA THR A 136 4.00 6.51 -3.36
C THR A 136 2.68 6.98 -3.99
N ALA A 137 2.71 7.44 -5.25
CA ALA A 137 1.54 7.97 -5.94
C ALA A 137 1.12 7.14 -7.17
N GLY A 138 1.21 5.81 -7.15
CA GLY A 138 0.91 4.99 -8.35
C GLY A 138 -0.49 4.38 -8.44
N HIS A 139 -1.40 4.68 -7.52
CA HIS A 139 -2.75 4.06 -7.48
C HIS A 139 -3.73 4.60 -8.54
N VAL A 140 -3.34 5.62 -9.31
CA VAL A 140 -4.19 6.21 -10.34
C VAL A 140 -3.47 6.18 -11.68
N CYS A 141 -4.10 5.55 -12.67
CA CYS A 141 -3.71 5.72 -14.06
C CYS A 141 -4.22 7.07 -14.56
N ARG A 142 -3.34 8.07 -14.66
CA ARG A 142 -3.71 9.40 -15.13
C ARG A 142 -4.18 9.43 -16.59
N ARG A 143 -3.55 8.61 -17.45
CA ARG A 143 -3.86 8.57 -18.89
C ARG A 143 -5.29 8.12 -19.16
N HIS A 144 -5.73 7.06 -18.48
CA HIS A 144 -7.05 6.49 -18.66
C HIS A 144 -8.03 6.83 -17.53
N ARG A 145 -7.61 7.70 -16.60
CA ARG A 145 -8.42 8.17 -15.45
C ARG A 145 -9.05 7.01 -14.68
N ARG A 146 -8.25 6.04 -14.27
CA ARG A 146 -8.72 4.88 -13.50
C ARG A 146 -7.98 4.74 -12.18
N TRP A 147 -8.69 4.37 -11.14
CA TRP A 147 -8.10 3.89 -9.91
C TRP A 147 -7.71 2.42 -10.07
N LEU A 148 -6.47 2.09 -9.73
CA LEU A 148 -5.91 0.75 -9.87
C LEU A 148 -6.16 -0.04 -8.60
N LEU A 149 -6.72 -1.25 -8.75
CA LEU A 149 -7.01 -2.13 -7.63
C LEU A 149 -5.94 -3.20 -7.52
N ALA A 150 -5.66 -3.60 -6.29
CA ALA A 150 -4.77 -4.70 -5.96
C ALA A 150 -5.53 -6.04 -6.01
N HIS A 151 -6.18 -6.32 -7.15
CA HIS A 151 -6.89 -7.57 -7.35
C HIS A 151 -6.00 -8.56 -8.11
N PRO A 152 -5.69 -9.73 -7.54
CA PRO A 152 -4.60 -10.56 -8.04
C PRO A 152 -4.97 -11.35 -9.31
N GLU A 153 -6.27 -11.61 -9.54
CA GLU A 153 -6.74 -12.46 -10.65
C GLU A 153 -7.44 -11.71 -11.79
N ARG A 154 -7.85 -10.46 -11.54
CA ARG A 154 -8.60 -9.65 -12.49
C ARG A 154 -7.93 -8.28 -12.55
N PRO A 155 -7.65 -7.73 -13.74
CA PRO A 155 -7.20 -6.35 -13.85
C PRO A 155 -8.38 -5.43 -13.52
N ALA A 156 -8.70 -5.33 -12.24
CA ALA A 156 -9.80 -4.53 -11.74
C ALA A 156 -9.29 -3.10 -11.63
N SER A 157 -9.99 -2.19 -12.31
CA SER A 157 -9.73 -0.76 -12.17
C SER A 157 -11.05 -0.03 -12.21
N ILE A 158 -11.17 0.98 -11.36
CA ILE A 158 -12.39 1.77 -11.23
C ILE A 158 -12.26 3.01 -12.11
N PRO A 159 -13.16 3.20 -13.08
CA PRO A 159 -13.21 4.41 -13.91
C PRO A 159 -13.55 5.65 -13.04
N LEU A 160 -12.84 6.77 -13.22
CA LEU A 160 -12.90 7.97 -12.35
C LEU A 160 -13.60 9.18 -12.99
N GLU A 161 -14.33 8.99 -14.08
CA GLU A 161 -15.02 10.04 -14.83
C GLU A 161 -16.03 10.78 -13.95
N THR A 162 -16.72 10.05 -13.10
CA THR A 162 -17.65 10.65 -12.13
C THR A 162 -16.95 11.11 -10.86
N LEU A 163 -15.62 11.03 -10.72
CA LEU A 163 -14.84 11.35 -9.51
C LEU A 163 -13.67 12.31 -9.76
N PRO A 164 -13.92 13.52 -10.29
CA PRO A 164 -12.86 14.48 -10.63
C PRO A 164 -12.03 14.95 -9.41
N GLU A 165 -12.60 14.93 -8.21
CA GLU A 165 -11.89 15.27 -6.98
C GLU A 165 -10.76 14.29 -6.67
N VAL A 166 -10.90 13.01 -7.02
CA VAL A 166 -9.84 11.99 -6.86
C VAL A 166 -8.67 12.30 -7.80
N LEU A 167 -8.94 12.73 -9.03
CA LEU A 167 -7.91 13.13 -9.99
C LEU A 167 -7.17 14.39 -9.53
N THR A 168 -7.89 15.34 -8.91
CA THR A 168 -7.29 16.55 -8.34
C THR A 168 -6.40 16.23 -7.14
N ALA A 169 -6.90 15.41 -6.21
CA ALA A 169 -6.12 14.90 -5.09
C ALA A 169 -4.86 14.16 -5.57
N HIS A 170 -4.98 13.35 -6.61
CA HIS A 170 -3.85 12.63 -7.18
C HIS A 170 -2.77 13.57 -7.72
N ARG A 171 -3.13 14.67 -8.41
CA ARG A 171 -2.14 15.68 -8.86
C ARG A 171 -1.37 16.26 -7.67
N HIS A 172 -2.07 16.57 -6.59
CA HIS A 172 -1.43 17.07 -5.38
C HIS A 172 -0.53 16.04 -4.71
N HIS A 173 -0.95 14.78 -4.68
CA HIS A 173 -0.15 13.69 -4.15
C HIS A 173 1.11 13.46 -4.97
N SER A 174 1.03 13.45 -6.31
CA SER A 174 2.22 13.36 -7.16
C SER A 174 3.15 14.55 -7.00
N ALA A 175 2.64 15.75 -6.69
CA ALA A 175 3.47 16.90 -6.36
C ALA A 175 4.17 16.71 -5.00
N LEU A 176 3.44 16.24 -3.98
CA LEU A 176 3.98 15.95 -2.66
C LEU A 176 5.09 14.88 -2.72
N ALA A 177 4.82 13.77 -3.42
CA ALA A 177 5.77 12.66 -3.58
C ALA A 177 7.05 13.06 -4.34
N ARG A 178 7.00 14.06 -5.22
CA ARG A 178 8.19 14.60 -5.89
C ARG A 178 8.96 15.59 -5.04
N ALA A 179 8.26 16.37 -4.22
CA ALA A 179 8.85 17.43 -3.42
C ALA A 179 9.49 16.90 -2.13
N ARG A 180 9.09 15.71 -1.65
CA ARG A 180 9.45 15.21 -0.33
C ARG A 180 9.79 13.72 -0.33
N PRO A 181 10.93 13.32 0.26
CA PRO A 181 11.30 11.91 0.41
C PRO A 181 10.39 11.17 1.42
N ASP A 182 9.89 11.86 2.44
CA ASP A 182 9.01 11.33 3.49
C ASP A 182 7.50 11.38 3.12
N ALA A 183 7.17 11.66 1.86
CA ALA A 183 5.78 11.81 1.42
C ALA A 183 4.92 10.56 1.67
N ALA A 184 5.51 9.36 1.57
CA ALA A 184 4.80 8.11 1.83
C ALA A 184 4.33 8.03 3.30
N ASP A 185 5.20 8.36 4.25
CA ASP A 185 4.91 8.31 5.68
C ASP A 185 3.85 9.35 6.07
N VAL A 186 3.96 10.57 5.52
CA VAL A 186 3.00 11.64 5.77
C VAL A 186 1.61 11.27 5.24
N VAL A 187 1.54 10.66 4.05
CA VAL A 187 0.25 10.21 3.50
C VAL A 187 -0.31 9.00 4.27
N ALA A 188 0.54 8.09 4.75
CA ALA A 188 0.12 6.98 5.60
C ALA A 188 -0.46 7.46 6.94
N LEU A 189 0.18 8.46 7.58
CA LEU A 189 -0.36 9.10 8.77
C LEU A 189 -1.71 9.77 8.49
N ALA A 190 -1.80 10.54 7.41
CA ALA A 190 -3.05 11.18 7.02
C ALA A 190 -4.16 10.16 6.75
N ALA A 191 -3.83 9.02 6.11
CA ALA A 191 -4.78 7.94 5.87
C ALA A 191 -5.26 7.32 7.19
N ALA A 192 -4.38 7.12 8.18
CA ALA A 192 -4.76 6.64 9.50
C ALA A 192 -5.69 7.63 10.23
N VAL A 193 -5.40 8.93 10.16
CA VAL A 193 -6.24 10.00 10.70
C VAL A 193 -7.62 9.97 10.05
N VAL A 194 -7.70 10.00 8.72
CA VAL A 194 -8.97 9.99 7.98
C VAL A 194 -9.72 8.67 8.13
N TRP A 195 -9.02 7.55 8.33
CA TRP A 195 -9.65 6.28 8.66
C TRP A 195 -10.31 6.32 10.05
N SER A 196 -9.63 6.90 11.04
CA SER A 196 -10.17 7.01 12.40
C SER A 196 -11.52 7.73 12.42
N TRP A 197 -11.71 8.66 11.49
CA TRP A 197 -12.94 9.39 11.24
C TRP A 197 -14.01 8.50 10.59
N GLN A 198 -13.67 7.78 9.52
CA GLN A 198 -14.59 6.93 8.78
C GLN A 198 -15.30 5.89 9.64
N VAL A 199 -14.58 5.27 10.59
CA VAL A 199 -15.10 4.17 11.41
C VAL A 199 -16.10 4.62 12.48
N GLN A 200 -16.35 5.92 12.64
CA GLN A 200 -17.19 6.47 13.70
C GLN A 200 -18.66 6.64 13.28
N GLY A 201 -19.03 6.30 12.04
CA GLY A 201 -20.44 6.22 11.62
C GLY A 201 -21.17 7.57 11.63
N TRP A 202 -20.87 8.40 10.64
CA TRP A 202 -21.29 9.80 10.61
C TRP A 202 -22.68 10.00 9.97
N ARG A 203 -23.67 10.46 10.76
CA ARG A 203 -25.01 10.79 10.24
C ARG A 203 -25.03 11.99 9.29
N SER A 204 -24.18 13.00 9.54
CA SER A 204 -24.08 14.22 8.73
C SER A 204 -23.15 14.10 7.52
N GLU A 205 -22.53 12.94 7.31
CA GLU A 205 -21.56 12.74 6.24
C GLU A 205 -22.22 12.44 4.91
N THR A 206 -22.39 13.46 4.09
CA THR A 206 -23.03 13.33 2.77
C THR A 206 -22.02 13.22 1.63
N VAL A 207 -20.78 13.70 1.81
CA VAL A 207 -19.77 13.77 0.74
C VAL A 207 -19.29 12.38 0.35
N TRP A 208 -18.88 11.56 1.32
CA TRP A 208 -18.46 10.18 1.08
C TRP A 208 -19.63 9.33 0.56
N GLN A 209 -20.84 9.51 1.12
CA GLN A 209 -22.04 8.83 0.62
C GLN A 209 -22.35 9.18 -0.83
N ASN A 210 -22.22 10.46 -1.21
CA ASN A 210 -22.38 10.92 -2.59
C ASN A 210 -21.35 10.29 -3.53
N ARG A 211 -20.07 10.22 -3.12
CA ARG A 211 -19.03 9.56 -3.92
C ARG A 211 -19.30 8.06 -4.07
N VAL A 212 -19.74 7.38 -3.01
CA VAL A 212 -20.14 5.98 -3.05
C VAL A 212 -21.31 5.77 -4.02
N ARG A 213 -22.33 6.64 -3.99
CA ARG A 213 -23.45 6.58 -4.96
C ARG A 213 -22.99 6.76 -6.40
N ARG A 214 -22.13 7.76 -6.67
CA ARG A 214 -21.55 8.01 -8.00
C ARG A 214 -20.67 6.87 -8.48
N LEU A 215 -19.95 6.23 -7.56
CA LEU A 215 -19.17 5.04 -7.86
C LEU A 215 -20.08 3.87 -8.22
N ALA A 216 -21.11 3.61 -7.41
CA ALA A 216 -22.06 2.52 -7.61
C ALA A 216 -22.77 2.63 -8.97
N ALA A 217 -23.14 3.84 -9.38
CA ALA A 217 -23.76 4.10 -10.67
C ALA A 217 -22.85 3.69 -11.86
N VAL A 218 -21.52 3.79 -11.71
CA VAL A 218 -20.57 3.45 -12.77
C VAL A 218 -20.13 1.99 -12.70
N THR A 219 -20.05 1.41 -11.50
CA THR A 219 -19.66 0.00 -11.33
C THR A 219 -20.83 -0.97 -11.48
N GLY A 220 -22.08 -0.48 -11.47
CA GLY A 220 -23.29 -1.31 -11.51
C GLY A 220 -23.52 -2.09 -10.22
N SER A 221 -22.77 -1.79 -9.17
CA SER A 221 -22.81 -2.49 -7.88
C SER A 221 -22.50 -1.53 -6.75
N MET A 222 -23.17 -1.71 -5.61
CA MET A 222 -22.78 -1.01 -4.39
C MET A 222 -21.37 -1.49 -4.00
N PRO A 223 -20.41 -0.58 -3.81
CA PRO A 223 -19.03 -0.98 -3.54
C PRO A 223 -18.92 -1.70 -2.18
N THR A 224 -18.40 -2.93 -2.15
CA THR A 224 -18.03 -3.66 -0.92
C THR A 224 -16.65 -3.20 -0.38
N ALA A 225 -16.38 -3.47 0.90
CA ALA A 225 -16.05 -2.47 1.92
C ALA A 225 -14.58 -1.96 2.13
N VAL A 226 -13.61 -2.09 1.20
CA VAL A 226 -12.21 -1.62 1.49
C VAL A 226 -11.58 -0.73 0.43
N ALA A 227 -11.43 -1.20 -0.81
CA ALA A 227 -10.85 -0.38 -1.87
C ALA A 227 -11.68 0.88 -2.20
N PRO A 228 -13.03 0.84 -2.14
CA PRO A 228 -13.86 2.03 -2.22
C PRO A 228 -13.61 2.99 -1.07
N HIS A 229 -13.27 2.52 0.14
CA HIS A 229 -13.01 3.43 1.27
C HIS A 229 -11.75 4.26 1.05
N ALA A 230 -10.64 3.62 0.64
CA ALA A 230 -9.40 4.32 0.32
C ALA A 230 -9.57 5.28 -0.86
N LEU A 231 -10.36 4.90 -1.87
CA LEU A 231 -10.71 5.77 -3.00
C LEU A 231 -11.60 6.95 -2.55
N VAL A 232 -12.63 6.68 -1.75
CA VAL A 232 -13.66 7.65 -1.37
C VAL A 232 -13.10 8.71 -0.44
N SER A 233 -12.19 8.34 0.47
CA SER A 233 -11.49 9.28 1.35
C SER A 233 -10.14 9.77 0.81
N TYR A 234 -9.77 9.39 -0.41
CA TYR A 234 -8.52 9.81 -1.02
C TYR A 234 -8.38 11.34 -1.06
N PRO A 235 -9.41 12.13 -1.44
CA PRO A 235 -9.29 13.58 -1.43
C PRO A 235 -8.98 14.16 -0.05
N GLU A 236 -9.67 13.71 0.99
CA GLU A 236 -9.44 14.17 2.36
C GLU A 236 -8.07 13.72 2.87
N THR A 237 -7.67 12.48 2.59
CA THR A 237 -6.34 11.95 2.92
C THR A 237 -5.22 12.83 2.37
N ILE A 238 -5.30 13.20 1.09
CA ILE A 238 -4.28 14.06 0.49
C ILE A 238 -4.36 15.50 1.02
N ALA A 239 -5.56 16.02 1.31
CA ALA A 239 -5.71 17.35 1.91
C ALA A 239 -5.03 17.44 3.28
N VAL A 240 -5.23 16.42 4.13
CA VAL A 240 -4.59 16.27 5.44
C VAL A 240 -3.09 16.07 5.29
N ALA A 241 -2.63 15.18 4.40
CA ALA A 241 -1.20 14.94 4.18
C ALA A 241 -0.45 16.22 3.80
N ARG A 242 -1.04 17.05 2.94
CA ARG A 242 -0.47 18.36 2.57
C ARG A 242 -0.41 19.35 3.72
N LEU A 243 -1.32 19.25 4.68
CA LEU A 243 -1.30 20.09 5.89
C LEU A 243 -0.19 19.62 6.83
N LEU A 244 -0.19 18.33 7.17
CA LEU A 244 0.80 17.73 8.07
C LEU A 244 2.22 17.86 7.53
N GLY A 245 2.40 17.74 6.21
CA GLY A 245 3.69 17.87 5.53
C GLY A 245 4.12 19.30 5.21
N ALA A 246 3.36 20.34 5.57
CA ALA A 246 3.70 21.74 5.24
C ALA A 246 4.55 22.40 6.35
N PRO A 247 5.81 22.79 6.08
CA PRO A 247 6.69 23.37 7.11
C PRO A 247 6.13 24.62 7.79
N ARG A 248 5.50 25.52 7.02
CA ARG A 248 4.85 26.72 7.56
C ARG A 248 3.73 26.41 8.56
N TRP A 249 3.01 25.30 8.35
CA TRP A 249 1.94 24.89 9.25
C TRP A 249 2.48 24.20 10.49
N GLN A 250 3.51 23.37 10.33
CA GLN A 250 4.23 22.80 11.45
C GLN A 250 4.79 23.89 12.37
N GLN A 251 5.37 24.95 11.79
CA GLN A 251 5.87 26.09 12.56
C GLN A 251 4.76 26.82 13.31
N ARG A 252 3.66 27.16 12.65
CA ARG A 252 2.50 27.81 13.27
C ARG A 252 1.91 26.98 14.42
N LEU A 253 1.90 25.65 14.31
CA LEU A 253 1.43 24.76 15.38
C LEU A 253 2.38 24.76 16.58
N ARG A 254 3.70 24.81 16.36
CA ARG A 254 4.68 24.96 17.45
C ARG A 254 4.51 26.30 18.17
N GLU A 255 4.32 27.38 17.43
CA GLU A 255 4.08 28.72 17.99
C GLU A 255 2.79 28.77 18.81
N ALA A 256 1.70 28.20 18.30
CA ALA A 256 0.44 28.08 19.04
C ALA A 256 0.62 27.24 20.32
N ALA A 257 1.34 26.13 20.24
CA ALA A 257 1.60 25.27 21.39
C ALA A 257 2.48 25.95 22.45
N ALA A 258 3.49 26.72 22.03
CA ALA A 258 4.35 27.48 22.93
C ALA A 258 3.62 28.64 23.62
N ALA A 259 2.71 29.31 22.90
CA ALA A 259 1.99 30.47 23.42
C ALA A 259 0.77 30.10 24.28
N GLN A 260 0.03 29.05 23.90
CA GLN A 260 -1.31 28.75 24.45
C GLN A 260 -1.49 27.27 24.83
N GLY A 261 -0.43 26.46 24.72
CA GLY A 261 -0.46 25.03 25.06
C GLY A 261 -0.91 24.13 23.91
N ALA A 262 -0.69 22.82 24.08
CA ALA A 262 -0.98 21.80 23.06
C ALA A 262 -2.47 21.76 22.64
N GLY A 263 -3.39 22.09 23.54
CA GLY A 263 -4.83 22.16 23.24
C GLY A 263 -5.17 23.21 22.16
N ALA A 264 -4.61 24.41 22.27
CA ALA A 264 -4.82 25.47 21.28
C ALA A 264 -4.22 25.11 19.91
N ALA A 265 -3.06 24.43 19.90
CA ALA A 265 -2.48 23.91 18.67
C ALA A 265 -3.37 22.81 18.03
N MET A 266 -3.98 21.95 18.85
CA MET A 266 -4.92 20.93 18.37
C MET A 266 -6.19 21.56 17.78
N GLU A 267 -6.80 22.52 18.47
CA GLU A 267 -7.97 23.24 17.96
C GLU A 267 -7.69 23.94 16.62
N LEU A 268 -6.53 24.61 16.51
CA LEU A 268 -6.09 25.24 15.27
C LEU A 268 -5.91 24.22 14.14
N LEU A 269 -5.32 23.05 14.44
CA LEU A 269 -5.13 21.97 13.48
C LEU A 269 -6.45 21.40 13.00
N LEU A 270 -7.38 21.11 13.92
CA LEU A 270 -8.69 20.55 13.61
C LEU A 270 -9.55 21.53 12.80
N GLY A 271 -9.49 22.83 13.13
CA GLY A 271 -10.15 23.88 12.34
C GLY A 271 -9.65 23.94 10.90
N GLU A 272 -8.33 23.90 10.69
CA GLU A 272 -7.74 23.91 9.36
C GLU A 272 -8.01 22.61 8.57
N ILE A 273 -7.99 21.46 9.24
CA ILE A 273 -8.41 20.17 8.66
C ILE A 273 -9.84 20.27 8.15
N SER A 274 -10.76 20.76 8.98
CA SER A 274 -12.18 20.88 8.68
C SER A 274 -12.44 21.79 7.49
N ARG A 275 -11.73 22.92 7.44
CA ARG A 275 -11.76 23.85 6.32
C ARG A 275 -11.25 23.22 5.02
N ARG A 276 -10.16 22.43 5.07
CA ARG A 276 -9.59 21.78 3.88
C ARG A 276 -10.36 20.55 3.42
N ALA A 277 -11.05 19.87 4.33
CA ALA A 277 -11.95 18.76 4.03
C ALA A 277 -13.34 19.23 3.58
N ASP A 278 -13.60 20.54 3.58
CA ASP A 278 -14.92 21.14 3.29
C ASP A 278 -16.03 20.60 4.20
N ARG A 279 -15.70 20.46 5.49
CA ARG A 279 -16.58 19.91 6.53
C ARG A 279 -16.52 20.81 7.77
N PRO A 280 -17.29 21.91 7.82
CA PRO A 280 -17.21 22.85 8.93
C PRO A 280 -17.54 22.20 10.29
N TRP A 281 -18.42 21.19 10.31
CA TRP A 281 -18.80 20.44 11.50
C TRP A 281 -17.73 19.48 12.02
N LEU A 282 -16.68 19.19 11.24
CA LEU A 282 -15.69 18.17 11.58
C LEU A 282 -14.85 18.54 12.80
N ALA A 283 -14.50 19.82 12.97
CA ALA A 283 -13.65 20.29 14.07
C ALA A 283 -14.38 20.16 15.39
N ASP A 284 -15.60 20.70 15.47
CA ASP A 284 -16.43 20.66 16.66
C ASP A 284 -16.72 19.22 17.09
N TRP A 285 -16.95 18.35 16.12
CA TRP A 285 -17.18 16.94 16.36
C TRP A 285 -15.93 16.22 16.87
N LEU A 286 -14.77 16.43 16.23
CA LEU A 286 -13.50 15.83 16.68
C LEU A 286 -13.13 16.31 18.09
N ASN A 287 -13.37 17.58 18.40
CA ASN A 287 -13.20 18.16 19.73
C ASN A 287 -14.20 17.61 20.76
N ALA A 288 -15.45 17.33 20.37
CA ALA A 288 -16.40 16.67 21.25
C ALA A 288 -15.98 15.22 21.51
N TYR A 289 -15.54 14.52 20.46
CA TYR A 289 -15.17 13.12 20.52
C TYR A 289 -13.91 12.85 21.35
N THR A 290 -12.89 13.70 21.25
CA THR A 290 -11.69 13.63 22.11
C THR A 290 -12.03 13.76 23.59
N ARG A 291 -13.02 14.59 23.94
CA ARG A 291 -13.50 14.77 25.33
C ARG A 291 -14.27 13.56 25.86
N THR A 292 -14.97 12.83 25.00
CA THR A 292 -15.82 11.69 25.41
C THR A 292 -15.13 10.33 25.31
N ARG A 293 -13.91 10.26 24.76
CA ARG A 293 -13.20 8.99 24.53
C ARG A 293 -12.60 8.43 25.83
N PRO A 294 -12.58 7.09 26.02
CA PRO A 294 -11.79 6.48 27.08
C PRO A 294 -10.31 6.89 26.98
N ARG A 295 -9.64 7.13 28.12
CA ARG A 295 -8.22 7.55 28.17
C ARG A 295 -7.28 6.65 27.35
N THR A 296 -7.56 5.36 27.27
CA THR A 296 -6.80 4.38 26.46
C THR A 296 -6.95 4.60 24.95
N ALA A 297 -8.09 5.11 24.49
CA ALA A 297 -8.36 5.44 23.09
C ALA A 297 -7.79 6.81 22.67
N ALA A 298 -7.59 7.72 23.62
CA ALA A 298 -6.87 8.98 23.39
C ALA A 298 -5.36 8.73 23.15
N GLN A 299 -4.75 7.80 23.90
CA GLN A 299 -3.34 7.41 23.75
C GLN A 299 -3.01 6.75 22.39
N THR A 300 -4.02 6.34 21.64
CA THR A 300 -3.90 5.70 20.32
C THR A 300 -4.32 6.62 19.17
N ASP A 301 -4.64 7.90 19.41
CA ASP A 301 -4.94 8.85 18.35
C ASP A 301 -3.66 9.23 17.57
N PRO A 302 -3.59 8.91 16.26
CA PRO A 302 -2.42 9.21 15.45
C PRO A 302 -2.16 10.71 15.31
N LEU A 303 -3.20 11.55 15.33
CA LEU A 303 -3.07 13.00 15.18
C LEU A 303 -2.52 13.65 16.46
N ASP A 304 -3.05 13.22 17.61
CA ASP A 304 -2.60 13.67 18.94
C ASP A 304 -1.13 13.32 19.17
N ARG A 305 -0.75 12.06 18.91
CA ARG A 305 0.65 11.61 19.01
C ARG A 305 1.58 12.35 18.06
N TRP A 306 1.11 12.69 16.87
CA TRP A 306 1.90 13.48 15.93
C TRP A 306 2.09 14.91 16.45
N LEU A 307 1.03 15.56 16.93
CA LEU A 307 1.11 16.92 17.45
C LEU A 307 2.01 16.98 18.69
N HIS A 308 1.85 16.06 19.64
CA HIS A 308 2.69 15.99 20.83
C HIS A 308 4.19 15.88 20.48
N ARG A 309 4.55 15.05 19.50
CA ARG A 309 5.95 14.95 19.02
C ARG A 309 6.40 16.20 18.30
N LEU A 310 5.53 16.84 17.53
CA LEU A 310 5.85 18.09 16.83
C LEU A 310 6.18 19.24 17.79
N THR A 311 5.49 19.27 18.93
CA THR A 311 5.55 20.35 19.93
C THR A 311 6.46 20.04 21.12
N ALA A 312 6.93 18.79 21.27
CA ALA A 312 7.92 18.44 22.29
C ALA A 312 9.24 19.16 22.03
N ALA A 313 9.82 19.76 23.08
CA ALA A 313 10.95 20.67 22.98
C ALA A 313 12.32 20.00 22.74
N ASP A 314 12.41 18.67 22.73
CA ASP A 314 13.71 17.99 22.69
C ASP A 314 14.29 17.88 21.27
N ARG A 315 15.29 18.72 21.02
CA ARG A 315 16.26 18.58 19.94
C ARG A 315 17.28 17.51 20.33
N LEU A 316 17.17 16.29 19.79
CA LEU A 316 18.30 15.45 19.37
C LEU A 316 17.79 14.12 18.80
N GLU A 317 18.30 13.78 17.62
CA GLU A 317 18.31 12.46 16.98
C GLU A 317 16.96 11.76 16.67
N SER A 318 16.57 11.77 15.40
CA SER A 318 17.01 10.69 14.51
C SER A 318 16.54 10.94 13.08
N ASN A 319 17.41 10.64 12.12
CA ASN A 319 17.11 10.51 10.70
C ASN A 319 16.18 9.30 10.40
N GLY A 320 15.45 8.77 11.39
CA GLY A 320 14.46 7.71 11.27
C GLY A 320 13.08 8.26 11.62
N LEU A 321 12.54 9.08 10.73
CA LEU A 321 11.56 10.10 11.09
C LEU A 321 10.22 9.57 11.64
N TRP A 322 9.80 8.32 11.45
CA TRP A 322 8.55 7.82 12.04
C TRP A 322 8.53 6.29 12.17
N THR A 323 8.43 5.74 13.39
CA THR A 323 7.88 4.39 13.61
C THR A 323 6.45 4.52 14.11
N VAL A 324 5.49 4.02 13.35
CA VAL A 324 4.11 3.86 13.83
C VAL A 324 4.13 2.75 14.89
N HIS A 325 3.93 3.10 16.15
CA HIS A 325 3.85 2.13 17.25
C HIS A 325 2.77 1.09 16.93
N ARG A 326 3.05 -0.21 17.11
CA ARG A 326 2.15 -1.35 16.76
C ARG A 326 0.70 -1.20 17.25
N THR A 327 0.48 -0.39 18.28
CA THR A 327 -0.83 -0.13 18.89
C THR A 327 -1.63 1.02 18.26
N ALA A 328 -1.01 1.87 17.45
CA ALA A 328 -1.70 2.84 16.58
C ALA A 328 -1.80 2.36 15.13
N VAL A 329 -1.43 1.11 14.88
CA VAL A 329 -1.60 0.45 13.59
C VAL A 329 -3.07 0.07 13.46
N ARG A 330 -3.64 0.33 12.29
CA ARG A 330 -4.91 -0.23 11.82
C ARG A 330 -4.97 -1.73 12.22
N PRO A 331 -6.10 -2.29 12.69
CA PRO A 331 -6.16 -3.69 13.14
C PRO A 331 -5.48 -4.63 12.15
N THR A 332 -4.55 -5.46 12.60
CA THR A 332 -3.64 -6.27 11.77
C THR A 332 -4.34 -7.30 10.90
N GLU A 333 -5.62 -7.60 11.14
CA GLU A 333 -6.44 -8.46 10.30
C GLU A 333 -7.80 -7.81 10.05
N TYR A 334 -8.39 -8.04 8.87
CA TYR A 334 -9.74 -7.53 8.56
C TYR A 334 -10.86 -8.30 9.29
N SER A 335 -10.63 -9.54 9.69
CA SER A 335 -11.52 -10.36 10.52
C SER A 335 -11.95 -9.65 11.81
N ASP A 336 -11.03 -8.87 12.41
CA ASP A 336 -11.29 -8.03 13.57
C ASP A 336 -12.16 -6.80 13.26
N ARG A 337 -12.24 -6.40 11.98
CA ARG A 337 -12.92 -5.19 11.46
C ARG A 337 -14.41 -5.41 11.15
N ILE A 338 -14.83 -6.64 10.82
CA ILE A 338 -16.25 -7.00 10.55
C ILE A 338 -17.12 -6.80 11.79
N GLY A 339 -16.58 -7.10 12.97
CA GLY A 339 -17.32 -7.03 14.23
C GLY A 339 -17.78 -5.61 14.61
N PHE A 340 -17.14 -4.57 14.06
CA PHE A 340 -17.49 -3.18 14.32
C PHE A 340 -18.44 -2.57 13.30
N LEU A 341 -18.56 -3.17 12.11
CA LEU A 341 -19.35 -2.63 10.99
C LEU A 341 -20.66 -3.39 10.75
N THR A 342 -20.80 -4.62 11.26
CA THR A 342 -22.00 -5.45 11.11
C THR A 342 -22.29 -6.22 12.40
N ASP A 343 -23.55 -6.17 12.87
CA ASP A 343 -24.02 -6.86 14.09
C ASP A 343 -23.95 -8.40 14.01
N ARG A 344 -23.60 -8.98 12.86
CA ARG A 344 -23.32 -10.42 12.68
C ARG A 344 -22.23 -10.61 11.64
N ARG A 345 -21.38 -11.64 11.82
CA ARG A 345 -20.29 -12.02 10.92
C ARG A 345 -20.81 -12.97 9.81
N PRO A 346 -20.95 -12.56 8.54
CA PRO A 346 -21.10 -13.52 7.45
C PRO A 346 -19.70 -13.87 6.94
N ARG A 347 -19.39 -15.17 6.94
CA ARG A 347 -18.09 -15.75 6.54
C ARG A 347 -17.58 -15.24 5.18
N SER A 348 -18.49 -14.96 4.24
CA SER A 348 -18.19 -14.42 2.91
C SER A 348 -17.55 -13.02 2.93
N ILE A 349 -17.94 -12.15 3.88
CA ILE A 349 -17.37 -10.80 3.99
C ILE A 349 -15.96 -10.86 4.62
N CYS A 350 -15.71 -11.80 5.53
CA CYS A 350 -14.37 -12.06 6.05
C CYS A 350 -13.42 -12.58 4.95
N GLU A 351 -13.90 -13.43 4.05
CA GLU A 351 -13.13 -13.99 2.93
C GLU A 351 -12.83 -12.92 1.86
N GLU A 352 -13.84 -12.14 1.45
CA GLU A 352 -13.68 -11.02 0.51
C GLU A 352 -12.69 -9.97 1.02
N ALA A 353 -12.61 -9.83 2.35
CA ALA A 353 -11.78 -8.83 2.96
C ALA A 353 -10.44 -9.35 3.50
N GLY A 354 -10.27 -10.66 3.64
CA GLY A 354 -8.96 -11.30 3.58
C GLY A 354 -8.35 -11.10 2.20
N ALA A 355 -9.13 -11.25 1.12
CA ALA A 355 -8.70 -10.90 -0.23
C ALA A 355 -8.46 -9.40 -0.43
N ALA A 356 -9.21 -8.53 0.28
CA ALA A 356 -8.94 -7.09 0.32
C ALA A 356 -7.80 -6.69 1.29
N PHE A 357 -7.41 -7.54 2.23
CA PHE A 357 -6.19 -7.39 3.02
C PHE A 357 -4.95 -7.68 2.17
N LEU A 358 -5.09 -8.56 1.17
CA LEU A 358 -4.14 -8.68 0.05
C LEU A 358 -4.19 -7.45 -0.87
N THR A 359 -5.25 -6.62 -0.79
CA THR A 359 -5.32 -5.34 -1.49
C THR A 359 -4.57 -4.28 -0.69
N GLY A 360 -3.25 -4.22 -0.90
CA GLY A 360 -2.36 -3.21 -0.32
C GLY A 360 -2.88 -1.80 -0.58
N GLY A 361 -3.62 -1.26 0.38
CA GLY A 361 -4.13 0.10 0.39
C GLY A 361 -3.75 0.72 1.72
N TRP A 362 -2.52 1.25 1.77
CA TRP A 362 -2.05 2.21 2.77
C TRP A 362 -1.74 1.68 4.18
N GLU A 363 -1.46 0.39 4.34
CA GLU A 363 -0.98 -0.09 5.64
C GLU A 363 0.51 0.22 5.82
N PRO A 364 0.92 0.91 6.91
CA PRO A 364 2.32 1.12 7.21
C PRO A 364 2.99 -0.23 7.52
N VAL A 365 4.09 -0.52 6.84
CA VAL A 365 4.93 -1.69 7.11
C VAL A 365 5.63 -1.46 8.45
N PRO A 366 5.54 -2.37 9.43
CA PRO A 366 6.29 -2.24 10.66
C PRO A 366 7.79 -2.30 10.36
N SER A 367 8.57 -1.38 10.94
CA SER A 367 10.03 -1.42 10.83
C SER A 367 10.60 -2.77 11.30
N PRO A 368 11.69 -3.27 10.69
CA PRO A 368 12.36 -4.47 11.16
C PRO A 368 12.72 -4.32 12.64
N ARG A 369 12.51 -5.36 13.44
CA ARG A 369 13.03 -5.39 14.81
C ARG A 369 14.55 -5.21 14.75
N PRO A 370 15.16 -4.38 15.62
CA PRO A 370 16.58 -4.55 15.90
C PRO A 370 16.78 -6.01 16.32
N GLY A 371 17.69 -6.70 15.67
CA GLY A 371 18.09 -8.04 16.10
C GLY A 371 18.54 -8.00 17.56
N PRO A 372 18.44 -9.12 18.30
CA PRO A 372 19.01 -9.19 19.63
C PRO A 372 20.48 -8.79 19.54
N ALA A 373 20.90 -7.85 20.40
CA ALA A 373 22.30 -7.52 20.53
C ALA A 373 23.07 -8.81 20.84
N PRO A 374 24.23 -9.06 20.22
CA PRO A 374 25.08 -10.17 20.62
C PRO A 374 25.38 -10.01 22.11
N CYS A 375 25.08 -11.05 22.89
CA CYS A 375 25.48 -11.10 24.29
C CYS A 375 27.01 -11.00 24.37
N PRO A 376 27.54 -10.32 25.41
CA PRO A 376 28.97 -10.12 25.60
C PRO A 376 29.74 -11.44 25.74
#